data_AF-A0A1Q6FZM8-F1
#
_entry.id   AF-A0A1Q6FZM8-F1
#
_cell.length_a   1.000
_cell.length_b   1.000
_cell.length_c   1.000
_cell.angle_alpha   90.00
_cell.angle_beta   90.00
_cell.angle_gamma   90.00
#
_symmetry.space_group_name_H-M   'P 1'
#
loop_
_entity.id
_entity.type
_entity.pdbx_description
1 polymer ?
#
loop_
_entity_poly.entity_id
_entity_poly.type
_entity_poly.pdbx_seq_one_letter_code
_entity_poly.pdbx_strand_id
1 'polypeptide(L)'
;MRKALKKLKAVRLTLKYKLVLSLLSIAAILMVSSTISVMEYTSMSSYVSTLIADDIRNINLSRRLSEMSSSYNLEILEIIGEEGPARMPEFDDGYFKSQCDSLRSSGISASSHALADSVLYSYAAYMLTSLELPEVAASDFINTRDWYFDRLQPRFDRLKGDIDKLAESMYRDLEKNSATFDRGFYRSIIPGIVAVGVGLLLVLMLLFFVLAFYVNPLYRMLEGMRAYRSADKKYTVRFDGDDELAELNEGIGEITGENQQLRRRIKALKK
;
A
#
# COMPACT_ATOMS: atom_id res chain seq x y z
N MET A 1 7.38 6.13 40.98
CA MET A 1 8.18 6.82 39.92
C MET A 1 9.49 7.47 40.40
N ARG A 2 9.56 8.17 41.55
CA ARG A 2 10.81 8.86 42.00
C ARG A 2 12.03 7.95 42.25
N LYS A 3 11.85 6.68 42.65
CA LYS A 3 12.95 5.71 42.85
C LYS A 3 13.60 5.21 41.56
N ALA A 4 12.86 5.14 40.45
CA ALA A 4 13.39 4.72 39.14
C ALA A 4 14.26 5.82 38.50
N LEU A 5 13.82 7.08 38.58
CA LEU A 5 14.60 8.25 38.14
C LEU A 5 15.92 8.43 38.91
N LYS A 6 15.96 8.09 40.21
CA LYS A 6 17.21 8.10 40.99
C LYS A 6 18.19 6.99 40.59
N LYS A 7 17.71 5.81 40.17
CA LYS A 7 18.56 4.71 39.69
C LYS A 7 19.18 5.04 38.33
N LEU A 8 18.45 5.69 37.42
CA LEU A 8 18.98 6.16 36.13
C LEU A 8 20.12 7.19 36.29
N LYS A 9 20.08 8.03 37.33
CA LYS A 9 21.12 9.03 37.61
C LYS A 9 22.45 8.44 38.13
N ALA A 10 22.45 7.18 38.58
CA ALA A 10 23.62 6.51 39.15
C ALA A 10 24.39 5.63 38.14
N VAL A 11 23.84 5.39 36.95
CA VAL A 11 24.52 4.61 35.90
C VAL A 11 25.43 5.56 35.11
N ARG A 12 26.74 5.52 35.39
CA ARG A 12 27.73 6.20 34.54
C ARG A 12 27.86 5.47 33.21
N LEU A 13 27.05 5.87 32.23
CA LEU A 13 27.16 5.39 30.86
C LEU A 13 28.50 5.80 30.25
N THR A 14 29.23 4.81 29.74
CA THR A 14 30.45 4.97 28.95
C THR A 14 30.15 5.68 27.62
N LEU A 15 31.15 6.35 27.05
CA LEU A 15 31.00 7.08 25.78
C LEU A 15 30.45 6.16 24.67
N LYS A 16 30.97 4.93 24.62
CA LYS A 16 30.51 3.85 23.72
C LYS A 16 29.00 3.62 23.84
N TYR A 17 28.48 3.44 25.05
CA TYR A 17 27.06 3.17 25.24
C TYR A 17 26.19 4.38 24.92
N LYS A 18 26.63 5.62 25.21
CA LYS A 18 25.88 6.82 24.84
C LYS A 18 25.71 6.93 23.32
N LEU A 19 26.78 6.71 22.56
CA LEU A 19 26.77 6.79 21.09
C LEU A 19 25.98 5.64 20.45
N VAL A 20 26.18 4.41 20.94
CA VAL A 20 25.40 3.26 20.46
C VAL A 20 23.91 3.51 20.72
N LEU A 21 23.53 3.98 21.91
CA LEU A 21 22.13 4.25 22.23
C LEU A 21 21.51 5.32 21.32
N SER A 22 22.24 6.41 21.04
CA SER A 22 21.74 7.48 20.17
C SER A 22 21.59 7.03 18.72
N LEU A 23 22.56 6.33 18.14
CA LEU A 23 22.43 5.83 16.77
C LEU A 23 21.38 4.71 16.66
N LEU A 24 21.27 3.86 17.69
CA LEU A 24 20.26 2.81 17.73
C LEU A 24 18.84 3.40 17.88
N SER A 25 18.68 4.55 18.53
CA SER A 25 17.39 5.26 18.53
C SER A 25 17.00 5.78 17.14
N ILE A 26 17.96 6.24 16.33
CA ILE A 26 17.71 6.66 14.94
C ILE A 26 17.31 5.45 14.10
N ALA A 27 18.03 4.34 14.23
CA ALA A 27 17.69 3.09 13.56
C ALA A 27 16.29 2.58 13.95
N ALA A 28 15.92 2.69 15.23
CA ALA A 28 14.60 2.31 15.72
C ALA A 28 13.49 3.19 15.13
N ILE A 29 13.69 4.50 15.04
CA ILE A 29 12.73 5.43 14.42
C ILE A 29 12.56 5.08 12.93
N LEU A 30 13.65 4.82 12.21
CA LEU A 30 13.61 4.42 10.80
C LEU A 30 12.86 3.09 10.61
N MET A 31 13.09 2.11 11.49
CA MET A 31 12.34 0.85 11.46
C MET A 31 10.86 1.06 11.70
N VAL A 32 10.47 1.84 12.72
CA VAL A 32 9.06 2.13 13.01
C VAL A 32 8.40 2.82 11.82
N SER A 33 9.04 3.85 11.26
CA SER A 33 8.56 4.53 10.06
C SER A 33 8.36 3.56 8.89
N SER A 34 9.32 2.66 8.67
CA SER A 34 9.24 1.64 7.61
C SER A 34 8.10 0.66 7.84
N THR A 35 7.91 0.17 9.07
CA THR A 35 6.82 -0.76 9.38
C THR A 35 5.45 -0.12 9.17
N ILE A 36 5.30 1.16 9.54
CA ILE A 36 4.07 1.92 9.31
C ILE A 36 3.79 2.02 7.81
N SER A 37 4.78 2.44 7.00
CA SER A 37 4.60 2.54 5.54
C SER A 37 4.25 1.21 4.87
N VAL A 38 4.82 0.08 5.33
CA VAL A 38 4.48 -1.25 4.80
C VAL A 38 3.07 -1.68 5.20
N MET A 39 2.64 -1.42 6.43
CA MET A 39 1.28 -1.76 6.89
C MET A 39 0.19 -0.92 6.20
N GLU A 40 0.45 0.37 6.00
CA GLU A 40 -0.45 1.26 5.25
C GLU A 40 -0.57 0.80 3.79
N TYR A 41 0.52 0.29 3.21
CA TYR A 41 0.51 -0.31 1.88
C TYR A 41 -0.29 -1.62 1.82
N THR A 42 -0.04 -2.59 2.70
CA THR A 42 -0.74 -3.89 2.62
C THR A 42 -2.25 -3.72 2.75
N SER A 43 -2.69 -2.79 3.60
CA SER A 43 -4.10 -2.42 3.72
C SER A 43 -4.62 -1.74 2.45
N MET A 44 -3.94 -0.73 1.90
CA MET A 44 -4.35 -0.05 0.67
C MET A 44 -4.34 -0.97 -0.57
N SER A 45 -3.32 -1.83 -0.72
CA SER A 45 -3.21 -2.78 -1.82
C SER A 45 -4.33 -3.82 -1.78
N SER A 46 -4.63 -4.37 -0.60
CA SER A 46 -5.74 -5.31 -0.45
C SER A 46 -7.07 -4.64 -0.79
N TYR A 47 -7.29 -3.42 -0.32
CA TYR A 47 -8.49 -2.63 -0.59
C TYR A 47 -8.69 -2.31 -2.08
N VAL A 48 -7.65 -1.82 -2.76
CA VAL A 48 -7.74 -1.51 -4.20
C VAL A 48 -7.90 -2.81 -5.02
N SER A 49 -7.23 -3.90 -4.62
CA SER A 49 -7.40 -5.20 -5.28
C SER A 49 -8.83 -5.73 -5.13
N THR A 50 -9.46 -5.57 -3.96
CA THR A 50 -10.87 -5.95 -3.79
C THR A 50 -11.79 -5.10 -4.65
N LEU A 51 -11.51 -3.79 -4.76
CA LEU A 51 -12.29 -2.88 -5.56
C LEU A 51 -12.24 -3.24 -7.06
N ILE A 52 -11.04 -3.57 -7.58
CA ILE A 52 -10.87 -4.03 -8.96
C ILE A 52 -11.59 -5.36 -9.19
N ALA A 53 -11.53 -6.30 -8.24
CA ALA A 53 -12.23 -7.57 -8.34
C ALA A 53 -13.75 -7.39 -8.39
N ASP A 54 -14.28 -6.47 -7.56
CA ASP A 54 -15.69 -6.10 -7.57
C ASP A 54 -16.09 -5.42 -8.89
N ASP A 55 -15.28 -4.50 -9.42
CA ASP A 55 -15.53 -3.85 -10.72
C ASP A 55 -15.59 -4.88 -11.86
N ILE A 56 -14.65 -5.83 -11.92
CA ILE A 56 -14.64 -6.91 -12.92
C ILE A 56 -15.89 -7.77 -12.80
N ARG A 57 -16.27 -8.14 -11.56
CA ARG A 57 -17.51 -8.87 -11.31
C ARG A 57 -18.71 -8.09 -11.84
N ASN A 58 -18.79 -6.80 -11.56
CA ASN A 58 -19.90 -5.94 -11.96
C ASN A 58 -19.99 -5.77 -13.48
N ILE A 59 -18.87 -5.62 -14.18
CA ILE A 59 -18.80 -5.62 -15.65
C ILE A 59 -19.33 -6.94 -16.22
N ASN A 60 -18.99 -8.07 -15.60
CA ASN A 60 -19.51 -9.37 -16.04
C ASN A 60 -21.03 -9.49 -15.80
N LEU A 61 -21.55 -8.94 -14.70
CA LEU A 61 -23.00 -8.89 -14.43
C LEU A 61 -23.72 -8.03 -15.48
N SER A 62 -23.23 -6.84 -15.81
CA SER A 62 -23.84 -5.98 -16.83
C SER A 62 -23.79 -6.59 -18.24
N ARG A 63 -22.68 -7.28 -18.58
CA ARG A 63 -22.60 -8.05 -19.84
C ARG A 63 -23.67 -9.14 -19.89
N ARG A 64 -23.88 -9.90 -18.82
CA ARG A 64 -24.94 -10.93 -18.75
C ARG A 64 -26.34 -10.33 -18.94
N LEU A 65 -26.62 -9.20 -18.31
CA LEU A 65 -27.91 -8.50 -18.50
C LEU A 65 -28.13 -8.11 -19.98
N SER A 66 -27.08 -7.62 -20.65
CA SER A 66 -27.12 -7.27 -22.08
C SER A 66 -27.36 -8.50 -22.97
N GLU A 67 -26.64 -9.60 -22.71
CA GLU A 67 -26.77 -10.87 -23.42
C GLU A 67 -28.17 -11.46 -23.26
N MET A 68 -28.70 -11.52 -22.04
CA MET A 68 -30.06 -12.01 -21.77
C MET A 68 -31.12 -11.17 -22.48
N SER A 69 -31.03 -9.84 -22.36
CA SER A 69 -31.98 -8.94 -23.01
C SER A 69 -31.97 -9.12 -24.53
N SER A 70 -30.77 -9.28 -25.10
CA SER A 70 -30.61 -9.50 -26.54
C SER A 70 -31.14 -10.88 -26.97
N SER A 71 -30.90 -11.93 -26.18
CA SER A 71 -31.45 -13.27 -26.42
C SER A 71 -32.97 -13.26 -26.45
N TYR A 72 -33.59 -12.67 -25.42
CA TYR A 72 -35.05 -12.52 -25.34
C TYR A 72 -35.62 -11.79 -26.56
N ASN A 73 -34.98 -10.71 -26.99
CA ASN A 73 -35.44 -9.96 -28.16
C ASN A 73 -35.28 -10.77 -29.47
N LEU A 74 -34.21 -11.57 -29.60
CA LEU A 74 -33.99 -12.45 -30.75
C LEU A 74 -35.01 -13.58 -30.81
N GLU A 75 -35.33 -14.21 -29.68
CA GLU A 75 -36.38 -15.25 -29.58
C GLU A 75 -37.73 -14.69 -30.01
N ILE A 76 -38.08 -13.46 -29.60
CA ILE A 76 -39.31 -12.80 -30.05
C ILE A 76 -39.29 -12.53 -31.57
N LEU A 77 -38.15 -12.10 -32.12
CA LEU A 77 -37.99 -11.87 -33.55
C LEU A 77 -38.11 -13.16 -34.39
N GLU A 78 -37.63 -14.28 -33.88
CA GLU A 78 -37.77 -15.60 -34.52
C GLU A 78 -39.24 -15.99 -34.67
N ILE A 79 -40.05 -15.74 -33.64
CA ILE A 79 -41.50 -15.98 -33.64
C ILE A 79 -42.24 -15.09 -34.65
N ILE A 80 -41.80 -13.84 -34.80
CA ILE A 80 -42.36 -12.92 -35.80
C ILE A 80 -41.96 -13.31 -37.22
N GLY A 81 -40.85 -14.04 -37.39
CA GLY A 81 -40.27 -14.42 -38.67
C GLY A 81 -40.74 -15.75 -39.26
N GLU A 82 -41.16 -16.73 -38.45
CA GLU A 82 -41.58 -18.06 -38.92
C GLU A 82 -43.12 -18.25 -38.97
N GLU A 83 -43.64 -18.85 -40.06
CA GLU A 83 -45.05 -19.28 -40.19
C GLU A 83 -45.30 -20.72 -39.61
N GLY A 84 -44.65 -21.08 -38.49
CA GLY A 84 -44.71 -22.41 -37.86
C GLY A 84 -45.13 -22.37 -36.38
N PRO A 85 -45.33 -23.53 -35.69
CA PRO A 85 -45.75 -23.54 -34.29
C PRO A 85 -44.59 -23.07 -33.40
N ALA A 86 -44.53 -21.76 -33.21
CA ALA A 86 -43.53 -21.06 -32.43
C ALA A 86 -43.57 -21.50 -30.97
N ARG A 87 -42.43 -21.98 -30.46
CA ARG A 87 -42.23 -22.12 -29.02
C ARG A 87 -42.11 -20.70 -28.45
N MET A 88 -42.98 -20.35 -27.50
CA MET A 88 -42.89 -19.06 -26.82
C MET A 88 -41.53 -18.87 -26.13
N PRO A 89 -41.00 -17.64 -26.07
CA PRO A 89 -39.73 -17.36 -25.42
C PRO A 89 -39.82 -17.72 -23.94
N GLU A 90 -38.76 -18.32 -23.42
CA GLU A 90 -38.69 -18.68 -22.01
C GLU A 90 -37.92 -17.59 -21.26
N PHE A 91 -38.67 -16.64 -20.69
CA PHE A 91 -38.08 -15.55 -19.93
C PHE A 91 -37.70 -16.00 -18.52
N ASP A 92 -36.40 -16.07 -18.23
CA ASP A 92 -35.88 -16.24 -16.87
C ASP A 92 -35.85 -14.90 -16.11
N ASP A 93 -37.03 -14.44 -15.70
CA ASP A 93 -37.22 -13.21 -14.95
C ASP A 93 -36.54 -13.23 -13.57
N GLY A 94 -36.57 -14.40 -12.92
CA GLY A 94 -35.95 -14.61 -11.62
C GLY A 94 -34.44 -14.44 -11.68
N TYR A 95 -33.79 -15.06 -12.67
CA TYR A 95 -32.35 -14.94 -12.86
C TYR A 95 -31.96 -13.50 -13.21
N PHE A 96 -32.66 -12.82 -14.12
CA PHE A 96 -32.37 -11.42 -14.47
C PHE A 96 -32.40 -10.51 -13.24
N LYS A 97 -33.49 -10.59 -12.45
CA LYS A 97 -33.62 -9.82 -11.20
C LYS A 97 -32.52 -10.15 -10.20
N SER A 98 -32.14 -11.42 -10.08
CA SER A 98 -31.03 -11.84 -9.21
C SER A 98 -29.68 -11.21 -9.60
N GLN A 99 -29.43 -11.00 -10.90
CA GLN A 99 -28.23 -10.32 -11.38
C GLN A 99 -28.27 -8.82 -11.04
N CYS A 100 -29.43 -8.18 -11.19
CA CYS A 100 -29.64 -6.80 -10.74
C CYS A 100 -29.49 -6.62 -9.22
N ASP A 101 -30.00 -7.56 -8.43
CA ASP A 101 -29.83 -7.54 -6.97
C ASP A 101 -28.38 -7.84 -6.55
N SER A 102 -27.69 -8.71 -7.29
CA SER A 102 -26.24 -8.93 -7.11
C SER A 102 -25.44 -7.65 -7.39
N LEU A 103 -25.85 -6.86 -8.39
CA LEU A 103 -25.28 -5.54 -8.67
C LEU A 103 -25.60 -4.54 -7.55
N ARG A 104 -26.83 -4.49 -7.04
CA ARG A 104 -27.22 -3.58 -5.94
C ARG A 104 -26.56 -3.92 -4.60
N SER A 105 -26.27 -5.19 -4.37
CA SER A 105 -25.56 -5.64 -3.15
C SER A 105 -24.04 -5.54 -3.27
N SER A 106 -23.52 -5.34 -4.48
CA SER A 106 -22.10 -5.05 -4.71
C SER A 106 -21.79 -3.59 -4.37
N GLY A 107 -20.54 -3.29 -4.03
CA GLY A 107 -20.06 -1.94 -3.67
C GLY A 107 -19.96 -0.98 -4.86
N ILE A 108 -20.94 -0.96 -5.77
CA ILE A 108 -20.98 -0.01 -6.88
C ILE A 108 -21.09 1.44 -6.40
N SER A 109 -20.63 2.39 -7.22
CA SER A 109 -20.76 3.81 -6.95
C SER A 109 -22.23 4.25 -6.87
N ALA A 110 -22.52 5.34 -6.14
CA ALA A 110 -23.88 5.89 -6.02
C ALA A 110 -24.52 6.21 -7.38
N SER A 111 -23.72 6.66 -8.36
CA SER A 111 -24.17 6.85 -9.75
C SER A 111 -24.54 5.53 -10.42
N SER A 112 -23.73 4.48 -10.22
CA SER A 112 -23.99 3.16 -10.77
C SER A 112 -25.21 2.48 -10.13
N HIS A 113 -25.54 2.78 -8.86
CA HIS A 113 -26.80 2.35 -8.24
C HIS A 113 -28.02 2.92 -8.97
N ALA A 114 -28.03 4.22 -9.25
CA ALA A 114 -29.14 4.85 -9.98
C ALA A 114 -29.30 4.29 -11.41
N LEU A 115 -28.19 3.94 -12.05
CA LEU A 115 -28.20 3.29 -13.36
C LEU A 115 -28.73 1.85 -13.27
N ALA A 116 -28.38 1.09 -12.23
CA ALA A 116 -28.93 -0.25 -11.99
C ALA A 116 -30.45 -0.21 -11.75
N ASP A 117 -30.96 0.78 -11.02
CA ASP A 117 -32.41 0.97 -10.84
C ASP A 117 -33.09 1.33 -12.17
N SER A 118 -32.44 2.12 -13.02
CA SER A 118 -32.92 2.46 -14.38
C SER A 118 -32.98 1.22 -15.28
N VAL A 119 -31.99 0.33 -15.20
CA VAL A 119 -32.00 -0.97 -15.89
C VAL A 119 -33.16 -1.85 -15.41
N LEU A 120 -33.37 -1.96 -14.11
CA LEU A 120 -34.48 -2.74 -13.56
C LEU A 120 -35.84 -2.20 -14.02
N TYR A 121 -36.00 -0.87 -14.03
CA TYR A 121 -37.23 -0.21 -14.48
C TYR A 121 -37.49 -0.42 -15.97
N SER A 122 -36.48 -0.20 -16.81
CA SER A 122 -36.59 -0.40 -18.27
C SER A 122 -36.84 -1.87 -18.61
N TYR A 123 -36.22 -2.80 -17.87
CA TYR A 123 -36.46 -4.23 -17.99
C TYR A 123 -37.89 -4.61 -17.62
N ALA A 124 -38.45 -4.09 -16.53
CA ALA A 124 -39.84 -4.34 -16.16
C ALA A 124 -40.82 -3.86 -17.25
N ALA A 125 -40.55 -2.69 -17.86
CA ALA A 125 -41.36 -2.17 -18.97
C ALA A 125 -41.24 -3.03 -20.25
N TYR A 126 -40.02 -3.50 -20.56
CA TYR A 126 -39.77 -4.43 -21.67
C TYR A 126 -40.48 -5.77 -21.44
N MET A 127 -40.38 -6.34 -20.24
CA MET A 127 -40.99 -7.62 -19.89
C MET A 127 -42.52 -7.55 -19.91
N LEU A 128 -43.10 -6.49 -19.34
CA LEU A 128 -44.56 -6.26 -19.39
C LEU A 128 -45.08 -6.24 -20.82
N THR A 129 -44.35 -5.59 -21.73
CA THR A 129 -44.72 -5.56 -23.15
C THR A 129 -44.51 -6.93 -23.78
N SER A 130 -43.39 -7.61 -23.50
CA SER A 130 -43.08 -8.94 -24.05
C SER A 130 -44.13 -10.00 -23.70
N LEU A 131 -44.76 -9.90 -22.53
CA LEU A 131 -45.82 -10.81 -22.10
C LEU A 131 -47.14 -10.65 -22.88
N GLU A 132 -47.31 -9.58 -23.65
CA GLU A 132 -48.46 -9.42 -24.56
C GLU A 132 -48.31 -10.29 -25.83
N LEU A 133 -47.12 -10.81 -26.12
CA LEU A 133 -46.80 -11.55 -27.34
C LEU A 133 -47.77 -12.71 -27.63
N PRO A 134 -48.17 -13.57 -26.68
CA PRO A 134 -49.09 -14.67 -26.96
C PRO A 134 -50.47 -14.19 -27.44
N GLU A 135 -50.98 -13.10 -26.88
CA GLU A 135 -52.27 -12.52 -27.27
C GLU A 135 -52.19 -11.85 -28.64
N VAL A 136 -51.08 -11.15 -28.91
CA VAL A 136 -50.83 -10.48 -30.19
C VAL A 136 -50.62 -11.50 -31.31
N ALA A 137 -49.90 -12.59 -31.05
CA ALA A 137 -49.65 -13.65 -32.03
C ALA A 137 -50.90 -14.46 -32.36
N ALA A 138 -51.85 -14.59 -31.43
CA ALA A 138 -53.12 -15.30 -31.64
C ALA A 138 -54.24 -14.41 -32.21
N SER A 139 -54.01 -13.11 -32.38
CA SER A 139 -55.03 -12.15 -32.80
C SER A 139 -55.09 -12.02 -34.31
N ASP A 140 -56.26 -12.24 -34.90
CA ASP A 140 -56.52 -12.00 -36.33
C ASP A 140 -56.54 -10.51 -36.70
N PHE A 141 -56.56 -9.61 -35.71
CA PHE A 141 -56.72 -8.17 -35.90
C PHE A 141 -55.44 -7.37 -35.71
N ILE A 142 -54.44 -7.93 -35.02
CA ILE A 142 -53.20 -7.22 -34.67
C ILE A 142 -52.07 -7.78 -35.52
N ASN A 143 -51.40 -6.90 -36.27
CA ASN A 143 -50.18 -7.28 -36.96
C ASN A 143 -49.03 -7.39 -35.95
N THR A 144 -48.55 -8.62 -35.71
CA THR A 144 -47.47 -8.91 -34.75
C THR A 144 -46.17 -8.17 -35.07
N ARG A 145 -45.89 -7.97 -36.37
CA ARG A 145 -44.70 -7.22 -36.82
C ARG A 145 -44.83 -5.74 -36.46
N ASP A 146 -45.97 -5.12 -36.75
CA ASP A 146 -46.19 -3.70 -36.43
C ASP A 146 -46.17 -3.49 -34.90
N TRP A 147 -46.78 -4.40 -34.13
CA TRP A 147 -46.69 -4.39 -32.67
C TRP A 147 -45.24 -4.44 -32.17
N TYR A 148 -44.39 -5.27 -32.78
CA TYR A 148 -42.98 -5.35 -32.42
C TYR A 148 -42.26 -4.02 -32.63
N PHE A 149 -42.31 -3.48 -33.84
CA PHE A 149 -41.58 -2.25 -34.21
C PHE A 149 -42.11 -1.02 -33.46
N ASP A 150 -43.43 -0.92 -33.24
CA ASP A 150 -44.03 0.28 -32.66
C ASP A 150 -44.11 0.24 -31.13
N ARG A 151 -44.23 -0.96 -30.52
CA ARG A 151 -44.40 -1.08 -29.06
C ARG A 151 -43.23 -1.74 -28.37
N LEU A 152 -42.75 -2.89 -28.85
CA LEU A 152 -41.73 -3.66 -28.13
C LEU A 152 -40.32 -3.11 -28.33
N GLN A 153 -39.93 -2.85 -29.59
CA GLN A 153 -38.58 -2.41 -29.94
C GLN A 153 -38.16 -1.12 -29.20
N PRO A 154 -39.00 -0.07 -29.07
CA PRO A 154 -38.63 1.11 -28.31
C PRO A 154 -38.36 0.83 -26.82
N ARG A 155 -39.02 -0.19 -26.23
CA ARG A 155 -38.78 -0.61 -24.84
C ARG A 155 -37.46 -1.38 -24.73
N PHE A 156 -37.18 -2.25 -25.68
CA PHE A 156 -35.92 -2.95 -25.79
C PHE A 156 -34.74 -1.99 -25.97
N ASP A 157 -34.85 -1.02 -26.89
CA ASP A 157 -33.80 -0.02 -27.15
C ASP A 157 -33.51 0.81 -25.90
N ARG A 158 -34.54 1.15 -25.11
CA ARG A 158 -34.38 1.83 -23.83
C ARG A 158 -33.65 0.97 -22.81
N LEU A 159 -34.03 -0.30 -22.66
CA LEU A 159 -33.35 -1.25 -21.78
C LEU A 159 -31.88 -1.39 -22.14
N LYS A 160 -31.59 -1.62 -23.43
CA LYS A 160 -30.23 -1.70 -23.95
C LYS A 160 -29.42 -0.44 -23.65
N GLY A 161 -29.99 0.73 -23.92
CA GLY A 161 -29.33 2.00 -23.64
C GLY A 161 -29.05 2.24 -22.14
N ASP A 162 -29.91 1.79 -21.25
CA ASP A 162 -29.68 1.90 -19.80
C ASP A 162 -28.63 0.88 -19.31
N ILE A 163 -28.60 -0.33 -19.88
CA ILE A 163 -27.52 -1.32 -19.63
C ILE A 163 -26.17 -0.80 -20.14
N ASP A 164 -26.13 -0.17 -21.31
CA ASP A 164 -24.91 0.38 -21.90
C ASP A 164 -24.34 1.51 -21.02
N LYS A 165 -25.19 2.43 -20.53
CA LYS A 165 -24.76 3.49 -19.58
C LYS A 165 -24.22 2.90 -18.27
N LEU A 166 -24.86 1.85 -17.75
CA LEU A 166 -24.40 1.15 -16.56
C LEU A 166 -23.02 0.52 -16.79
N ALA A 167 -22.84 -0.19 -17.89
CA ALA A 167 -21.57 -0.81 -18.27
C ALA A 167 -20.47 0.24 -18.44
N GLU A 168 -20.75 1.36 -19.11
CA GLU A 168 -19.80 2.46 -19.29
C GLU A 168 -19.37 3.06 -17.95
N SER A 169 -20.31 3.22 -17.00
CA SER A 169 -20.01 3.66 -15.64
C SER A 169 -19.05 2.70 -14.93
N MET A 170 -19.27 1.40 -15.04
CA MET A 170 -18.40 0.37 -14.45
C MET A 170 -17.01 0.36 -15.07
N TYR A 171 -16.89 0.53 -16.39
CA TYR A 171 -15.59 0.64 -17.05
C TYR A 171 -14.80 1.87 -16.59
N ARG A 172 -15.48 3.01 -16.41
CA ARG A 172 -14.84 4.23 -15.85
C ARG A 172 -14.38 4.03 -14.41
N ASP A 173 -15.18 3.35 -13.59
CA ASP A 173 -14.83 3.02 -12.21
C ASP A 173 -13.58 2.10 -12.19
N LEU A 174 -13.55 1.06 -13.03
CA LEU A 174 -12.38 0.18 -13.20
C LEU A 174 -11.13 0.94 -13.65
N GLU A 175 -11.24 1.82 -14.65
CA GLU A 175 -10.12 2.62 -15.17
C GLU A 175 -9.53 3.51 -14.07
N LYS A 176 -10.40 4.18 -13.29
CA LYS A 176 -9.98 5.04 -12.18
C LYS A 176 -9.30 4.25 -11.07
N ASN A 177 -9.83 3.08 -10.72
CA ASN A 177 -9.30 2.22 -9.68
C ASN A 177 -7.95 1.60 -10.09
N SER A 178 -7.83 1.17 -11.35
CA SER A 178 -6.58 0.69 -11.94
C SER A 178 -5.51 1.80 -12.02
N ALA A 179 -5.87 3.01 -12.46
CA ALA A 179 -4.94 4.14 -12.50
C ALA A 179 -4.47 4.59 -11.10
N THR A 180 -5.27 4.33 -10.07
CA THR A 180 -4.91 4.58 -8.66
C THR A 180 -3.96 3.51 -8.15
N PHE A 181 -4.18 2.24 -8.52
CA PHE A 181 -3.28 1.13 -8.23
C PHE A 181 -1.88 1.37 -8.80
N ASP A 182 -1.78 1.72 -10.09
CA ASP A 182 -0.50 1.93 -10.78
C ASP A 182 0.30 3.12 -10.22
N ARG A 183 -0.38 4.26 -9.98
CA ARG A 183 0.27 5.45 -9.42
C ARG A 183 0.73 5.25 -7.97
N GLY A 184 -0.06 4.53 -7.17
CA GLY A 184 0.28 4.24 -5.77
C GLY A 184 1.47 3.30 -5.63
N PHE A 185 1.54 2.24 -6.45
CA PHE A 185 2.54 1.19 -6.34
C PHE A 185 3.95 1.64 -6.75
N TYR A 186 4.12 2.20 -7.95
CA TYR A 186 5.46 2.45 -8.51
C TYR A 186 6.06 3.81 -8.12
N ARG A 187 5.24 4.86 -7.92
CA ARG A 187 5.75 6.22 -7.75
C ARG A 187 6.08 6.59 -6.31
N SER A 188 5.42 5.97 -5.32
CA SER A 188 5.50 6.42 -3.93
C SER A 188 6.25 5.45 -3.00
N ILE A 189 6.25 4.14 -3.30
CA ILE A 189 6.62 3.11 -2.31
C ILE A 189 8.04 2.59 -2.51
N ILE A 190 8.40 2.24 -3.75
CA ILE A 190 9.74 1.72 -4.07
C ILE A 190 10.83 2.69 -3.61
N PRO A 191 10.74 4.01 -3.88
CA PRO A 191 11.74 4.96 -3.38
C PRO A 191 11.79 5.01 -1.84
N GLY A 192 10.66 4.82 -1.16
CA GLY A 192 10.57 4.84 0.30
C GLY A 192 11.29 3.66 0.96
N ILE A 193 11.04 2.44 0.50
CA ILE A 193 11.70 1.23 1.02
C ILE A 193 13.21 1.28 0.76
N VAL A 194 13.61 1.70 -0.44
CA VAL A 194 15.03 1.86 -0.79
C VAL A 194 15.70 2.93 0.07
N ALA A 195 15.05 4.07 0.29
CA ALA A 195 15.59 5.13 1.14
C ALA A 195 15.78 4.68 2.59
N VAL A 196 14.86 3.88 3.15
CA VAL A 196 15.02 3.30 4.50
C VAL A 196 16.21 2.34 4.53
N GLY A 197 16.34 1.45 3.54
CA GLY A 197 17.44 0.49 3.47
C GLY A 197 18.81 1.17 3.41
N VAL A 198 18.94 2.19 2.54
CA VAL A 198 20.15 3.02 2.44
C VAL A 198 20.40 3.79 3.74
N GLY A 199 19.36 4.36 4.35
CA GLY A 199 19.46 5.07 5.63
C GLY A 199 19.97 4.19 6.76
N LEU A 200 19.47 2.95 6.87
CA LEU A 200 19.93 1.99 7.88
C LEU A 200 21.41 1.63 7.68
N LEU A 201 21.82 1.40 6.42
CA LEU A 201 23.21 1.12 6.07
C LEU A 201 24.12 2.28 6.44
N LEU A 202 23.71 3.52 6.15
CA LEU A 202 24.45 4.72 6.53
C LEU A 202 24.60 4.86 8.05
N VAL A 203 23.55 4.59 8.83
CA VAL A 203 23.62 4.62 10.30
C VAL A 203 24.58 3.57 10.83
N LEU A 204 24.57 2.35 10.28
CA LEU A 204 25.52 1.29 10.68
C LEU A 204 26.96 1.65 10.31
N MET A 205 27.17 2.20 9.11
CA MET A 205 28.48 2.65 8.65
C MET A 205 29.01 3.77 9.55
N LEU A 206 28.17 4.76 9.88
CA LEU A 206 28.50 5.84 10.80
C LEU A 206 28.86 5.30 12.19
N LEU A 207 28.09 4.34 12.71
CA LEU A 207 28.38 3.71 14.00
C LEU A 207 29.76 3.04 13.99
N PHE A 208 30.08 2.32 12.92
CA PHE A 208 31.40 1.70 12.74
C PHE A 208 32.51 2.76 12.74
N PHE A 209 32.38 3.81 11.92
CA PHE A 209 33.38 4.88 11.84
C PHE A 209 33.62 5.54 13.20
N VAL A 210 32.55 5.94 13.90
CA VAL A 210 32.65 6.59 15.21
C VAL A 210 33.32 5.68 16.24
N LEU A 211 32.96 4.39 16.27
CA LEU A 211 33.54 3.44 17.23
C LEU A 211 35.01 3.15 16.93
N ALA A 212 35.35 2.92 15.66
CA ALA A 212 36.69 2.51 15.25
C ALA A 212 37.70 3.64 15.38
N PHE A 213 37.37 4.85 14.90
CA PHE A 213 38.31 5.95 14.76
C PHE A 213 38.29 6.96 15.92
N TYR A 214 37.18 7.09 16.65
CA TYR A 214 37.10 8.07 17.75
C TYR A 214 37.01 7.41 19.12
N VAL A 215 36.04 6.53 19.33
CA VAL A 215 35.78 5.98 20.67
C VAL A 215 36.89 5.05 21.13
N ASN A 216 37.30 4.08 20.29
CA ASN A 216 38.32 3.10 20.66
C ASN A 216 39.69 3.74 20.96
N PRO A 217 40.23 4.66 20.13
CA PRO A 217 41.47 5.36 20.45
C PRO A 217 41.40 6.13 21.77
N LEU A 218 40.28 6.81 22.03
CA LEU A 218 40.07 7.57 23.26
C LEU A 218 40.06 6.66 24.51
N TYR A 219 39.51 5.44 24.40
CA TYR A 219 39.64 4.43 25.45
C TYR A 219 41.07 3.94 25.65
N ARG A 220 41.83 3.72 24.57
CA ARG A 220 43.25 3.32 24.65
C ARG A 220 44.09 4.40 25.34
N MET A 221 43.86 5.69 25.01
CA MET A 221 44.53 6.82 25.67
C MET A 221 44.19 6.86 27.17
N LEU A 222 42.92 6.70 27.53
CA LEU A 222 42.47 6.68 28.92
C LEU A 222 43.11 5.54 29.72
N GLU A 223 43.18 4.33 29.13
CA GLU A 223 43.84 3.18 29.76
C GLU A 223 45.34 3.38 29.90
N GLY A 224 46.01 3.93 28.87
CA GLY A 224 47.43 4.29 28.92
C GLY A 224 47.74 5.30 30.03
N MET A 225 46.91 6.35 30.17
CA MET A 225 47.07 7.34 31.23
C MET A 225 46.83 6.73 32.62
N ARG A 226 45.84 5.84 32.77
CA ARG A 226 45.60 5.13 34.02
C ARG A 226 46.80 4.25 34.40
N ALA A 227 47.34 3.49 33.44
CA ALA A 227 48.52 2.66 33.65
C ALA A 227 49.76 3.47 34.04
N TYR A 228 49.97 4.63 33.41
CA TYR A 228 51.02 5.58 33.79
C TYR A 228 50.85 6.05 35.25
N ARG A 229 49.63 6.46 35.61
CA ARG A 229 49.34 7.01 36.95
C ARG A 229 49.39 5.97 38.08
N SER A 230 48.90 4.75 37.83
CA SER A 230 48.76 3.74 38.88
C SER A 230 49.97 2.81 39.02
N ALA A 231 50.70 2.56 37.93
CA ALA A 231 51.78 1.57 37.90
C ALA A 231 53.15 2.16 37.51
N ASP A 232 53.26 3.50 37.42
CA ASP A 232 54.48 4.24 36.99
C ASP A 232 55.04 3.75 35.64
N LYS A 233 54.18 3.13 34.81
CA LYS A 233 54.54 2.60 33.49
C LYS A 233 54.67 3.74 32.49
N LYS A 234 55.62 3.65 31.57
CA LYS A 234 55.76 4.65 30.49
C LYS A 234 54.50 4.66 29.61
N TYR A 235 53.97 5.85 29.31
CA TYR A 235 52.88 6.01 28.34
C TYR A 235 53.40 5.66 26.94
N THR A 236 52.74 4.72 26.26
CA THR A 236 53.19 4.15 24.98
C THR A 236 52.04 3.93 23.98
N VAL A 237 50.92 4.62 24.18
CA VAL A 237 49.73 4.46 23.34
C VAL A 237 50.00 5.00 21.94
N ARG A 238 49.70 4.19 20.93
CA ARG A 238 49.71 4.56 19.51
C ARG A 238 48.44 4.07 18.83
N PHE A 239 47.94 4.85 17.90
CA PHE A 239 46.84 4.53 17.00
C PHE A 239 47.04 5.30 15.70
N ASP A 240 46.43 4.82 14.61
CA ASP A 240 46.51 5.47 13.30
C ASP A 240 45.61 6.70 13.27
N GLY A 241 46.14 7.80 12.73
CA GLY A 241 45.44 9.08 12.59
C GLY A 241 46.44 10.21 12.36
N ASP A 242 46.03 11.19 11.56
CA ASP A 242 46.73 12.47 11.36
C ASP A 242 45.74 13.61 11.63
N ASP A 243 45.04 13.48 12.76
CA ASP A 243 43.98 14.38 13.21
C ASP A 243 44.28 14.93 14.61
N GLU A 244 43.42 15.80 15.12
CA GLU A 244 43.60 16.45 16.42
C GLU A 244 43.61 15.43 17.58
N LEU A 245 43.07 14.22 17.38
CA LEU A 245 43.12 13.16 18.38
C LEU A 245 44.53 12.56 18.46
N ALA A 246 45.20 12.39 17.32
CA ALA A 246 46.60 11.99 17.27
C ALA A 246 47.51 13.06 17.91
N GLU A 247 47.32 14.34 17.56
CA GLU A 247 48.06 15.46 18.16
C GLU A 247 47.89 15.50 19.69
N LEU A 248 46.67 15.29 20.18
CA LEU A 248 46.39 15.20 21.62
C LEU A 248 47.12 14.03 22.28
N ASN A 249 47.19 12.87 21.61
CA ASN A 249 47.89 11.70 22.13
C ASN A 249 49.40 11.92 22.22
N GLU A 250 49.98 12.59 21.23
CA GLU A 250 51.38 12.98 21.24
C GLU A 250 51.70 13.95 22.37
N GLY A 251 50.89 15.01 22.53
CA GLY A 251 51.04 15.96 23.64
C GLY A 251 50.94 15.29 25.02
N ILE A 252 50.05 14.32 25.19
CA ILE A 252 49.99 13.50 26.43
C ILE A 252 51.28 12.68 26.61
N GLY A 253 51.80 12.09 25.52
CA GLY A 253 53.06 11.35 25.52
C GLY A 253 54.26 12.19 25.94
N GLU A 254 54.37 13.42 25.43
CA GLU A 254 55.43 14.36 25.78
C GLU A 254 55.37 14.75 27.26
N ILE A 255 54.21 15.23 27.73
CA ILE A 255 54.04 15.68 29.12
C ILE A 255 54.30 14.54 30.11
N THR A 256 53.81 13.32 29.82
CA THR A 256 54.07 12.16 30.68
C THR A 256 55.54 11.75 30.68
N GLY A 257 56.22 11.89 29.53
CA GLY A 257 57.67 11.68 29.41
C GLY A 257 58.48 12.68 30.23
N GLU A 258 58.21 13.97 30.10
CA GLU A 258 58.85 15.04 30.86
C GLU A 258 58.65 14.85 32.37
N ASN A 259 57.43 14.54 32.79
CA ASN A 259 57.10 14.32 34.21
C ASN A 259 57.86 13.12 34.78
N GLN A 260 58.00 12.03 34.01
CA GLN A 260 58.78 10.87 34.43
C GLN A 260 60.27 11.22 34.57
N GLN A 261 60.84 12.02 33.67
CA GLN A 261 62.21 12.52 33.79
C GLN A 261 62.38 13.41 35.03
N LEU A 262 61.44 14.33 35.28
CA LEU A 262 61.43 15.18 36.47
C LEU A 262 61.39 14.35 37.75
N ARG A 263 60.51 13.35 37.84
CA ARG A 263 60.45 12.42 38.99
C ARG A 263 61.77 11.69 39.21
N ARG A 264 62.43 11.24 38.14
CA ARG A 264 63.76 10.61 38.22
C ARG A 264 64.82 11.57 38.73
N ARG A 265 64.85 12.82 38.25
CA ARG A 265 65.78 13.86 38.70
C ARG A 265 65.58 14.21 40.18
N ILE A 266 64.33 14.41 40.62
CA ILE A 266 64.01 14.67 42.03
C ILE A 266 64.46 13.52 42.92
N LYS A 267 64.27 12.26 42.48
CA LYS A 267 64.70 11.08 43.23
C LYS A 267 66.23 10.98 43.33
N ALA A 268 66.95 11.41 42.30
CA ALA A 268 68.42 11.47 42.31
C ALA A 268 68.95 12.58 43.24
N LEU A 269 68.25 13.71 43.34
CA LEU A 269 68.62 14.83 44.23
C LEU A 269 68.33 14.55 45.72
N LYS A 270 67.42 13.63 46.03
CA LYS A 270 67.08 13.21 47.41
C LYS A 270 67.97 12.08 47.94
N LYS A 271 68.94 11.62 47.15
CA LYS A 271 69.85 10.51 47.47
C LYS A 271 71.24 11.06 47.71
#